data_AF-A0A6A4I7J2-F1
#
_entry.id   AF-A0A6A4I7J2-F1
#
_cell.length_a   1.000
_cell.length_b   1.000
_cell.length_c   1.000
_cell.angle_alpha   90.00
_cell.angle_beta   90.00
_cell.angle_gamma   90.00
#
_symmetry.space_group_name_H-M   'P 1'
#
loop_
_entity.id
_entity.type
_entity.pdbx_description
1 polymer ?
#
loop_
_entity_poly.entity_id
_entity_poly.type
_entity_poly.pdbx_seq_one_letter_code
_entity_poly.pdbx_strand_id
1 'polypeptide(L)'
;MGCRHQAFLIARIVPHGSTDGKAYYRCIGAYHHHWCSQTQPHSVLNNFLTLLKQPVNAAIVREEVKSVQGKYGRYGSQEPIIPNAPCPYSLFLLGTEYCIDFEEQRYTNRPFEGSLLESCMGCWKGDNDDGITIIDITNPLNPSYAFLKNETTEPLNSRKYWDTY
;
A
#
# COMPACT_ATOMS: atom_id res chain seq x y z
N MET A 1 -9.32 21.65 5.97
CA MET A 1 -8.49 20.89 6.92
C MET A 1 -9.14 19.53 7.04
N GLY A 2 -8.47 18.48 6.57
CA GLY A 2 -9.04 17.14 6.58
C GLY A 2 -7.90 16.15 6.74
N CYS A 3 -8.09 15.15 7.58
CA CYS A 3 -7.08 14.15 7.85
C CYS A 3 -6.80 13.32 6.59
N ARG A 4 -5.59 13.38 6.03
CA ARG A 4 -5.22 12.74 4.76
C ARG A 4 -4.14 11.73 5.03
N HIS A 5 -4.37 10.49 4.60
CA HIS A 5 -3.46 9.38 4.84
C HIS A 5 -3.29 8.56 3.57
N GLN A 6 -2.06 8.14 3.28
CA GLN A 6 -1.75 7.30 2.12
C GLN A 6 -1.25 5.94 2.58
N ALA A 7 -1.66 4.89 1.88
CA ALA A 7 -1.17 3.54 2.08
C ALA A 7 -0.47 3.05 0.82
N PHE A 8 0.75 2.52 0.98
CA PHE A 8 1.59 2.01 -0.10
C PHE A 8 1.79 0.51 0.07
N LEU A 9 1.43 -0.24 -0.96
CA LEU A 9 1.78 -1.65 -1.10
C LEU A 9 3.14 -1.76 -1.80
N ILE A 10 4.08 -2.41 -1.15
CA ILE A 10 5.41 -2.68 -1.71
C ILE A 10 5.68 -4.18 -1.78
N ALA A 11 6.55 -4.58 -2.70
CA ALA A 11 7.07 -5.93 -2.77
C ALA A 11 8.52 -5.94 -3.27
N ARG A 12 9.27 -7.01 -2.99
CA ARG A 12 10.60 -7.24 -3.55
C ARG A 12 10.47 -7.77 -4.98
N ILE A 13 10.82 -6.92 -5.94
CA ILE A 13 10.73 -7.18 -7.38
C ILE A 13 12.12 -7.17 -7.99
N VAL A 14 12.43 -8.19 -8.80
CA VAL A 14 13.59 -8.22 -9.69
C VAL A 14 13.27 -7.34 -10.90
N PRO A 15 14.07 -6.30 -11.19
CA PRO A 15 13.79 -5.40 -12.30
C PRO A 15 14.08 -6.06 -13.65
N HIS A 16 13.47 -5.53 -14.70
CA HIS A 16 13.73 -5.90 -16.08
C HIS A 16 15.22 -5.77 -16.43
N GLY A 17 15.76 -6.78 -17.12
CA GLY A 17 17.17 -6.81 -17.52
C GLY A 17 18.17 -7.03 -16.38
N SER A 18 17.73 -7.37 -15.16
CA SER A 18 18.64 -7.76 -14.08
C SER A 18 19.40 -9.03 -14.44
N THR A 19 20.73 -8.96 -14.38
CA THR A 19 21.64 -10.08 -14.65
C THR A 19 22.06 -10.82 -13.37
N ASP A 20 21.95 -10.15 -12.22
CA ASP A 20 22.32 -10.65 -10.88
C ASP A 20 21.14 -11.27 -10.12
N GLY A 21 19.92 -11.18 -10.66
CA GLY A 21 18.70 -11.65 -10.00
C GLY A 21 18.35 -10.87 -8.72
N LYS A 22 18.95 -9.70 -8.51
CA LYS A 22 18.80 -8.95 -7.27
C LYS A 22 17.44 -8.26 -7.22
N ALA A 23 16.65 -8.58 -6.19
CA ALA A 23 15.35 -7.97 -5.96
C ALA A 23 15.45 -6.70 -5.12
N TYR A 24 14.65 -5.70 -5.47
CA TYR A 24 14.53 -4.40 -4.80
C TYR A 24 13.08 -4.15 -4.38
N TYR A 25 12.87 -3.36 -3.31
CA TYR A 25 11.52 -2.92 -2.98
C TYR A 25 10.97 -1.98 -4.07
N ARG A 26 9.75 -2.27 -4.51
CA ARG A 26 9.00 -1.48 -5.48
C ARG A 26 7.58 -1.29 -4.98
N CYS A 27 7.03 -0.09 -5.15
CA CYS A 27 5.61 0.16 -5.00
C CYS A 27 4.85 -0.57 -6.13
N ILE A 28 3.80 -1.28 -5.74
CA ILE A 28 2.94 -2.06 -6.65
C ILE A 28 1.46 -1.71 -6.51
N GLY A 29 1.16 -0.67 -5.73
CA GLY A 29 -0.15 -0.08 -5.55
C GLY A 29 -0.12 0.94 -4.42
N ALA A 30 -0.88 2.01 -4.57
CA ALA A 30 -1.01 3.01 -3.52
C ALA A 30 -2.44 3.56 -3.49
N TYR A 31 -2.92 3.84 -2.30
CA TYR A 31 -4.29 4.28 -2.03
C TYR A 31 -4.28 5.50 -1.12
N HIS A 32 -5.12 6.48 -1.43
CA HIS A 32 -5.22 7.74 -0.72
C HIS A 32 -6.62 7.89 -0.10
N HIS A 33 -6.65 8.05 1.22
CA HIS A 33 -7.89 8.27 1.95
C HIS A 33 -8.00 9.72 2.42
N HIS A 34 -9.11 10.35 2.04
CA HIS A 34 -9.48 11.68 2.51
C HIS A 34 -10.41 11.52 3.72
N TRP A 35 -10.13 12.26 4.79
CA TRP A 35 -10.84 12.20 6.08
C TRP A 35 -10.59 10.91 6.84
N CYS A 36 -9.31 10.54 6.91
CA CYS A 36 -8.84 9.41 7.69
C CYS A 36 -8.76 9.78 9.17
N SER A 37 -9.73 9.43 10.01
CA SER A 37 -9.65 9.75 11.45
C SER A 37 -8.44 9.08 12.09
N GLN A 38 -7.93 9.66 13.18
CA GLN A 38 -6.66 9.31 13.84
C GLN A 38 -6.33 7.80 13.90
N THR A 39 -7.26 6.97 14.38
CA THR A 39 -7.07 5.52 14.54
C THR A 39 -7.40 4.70 13.28
N GLN A 40 -8.03 5.30 12.28
CA GLN A 40 -8.53 4.60 11.10
C GLN A 40 -7.42 3.93 10.27
N PRO A 41 -6.23 4.51 10.06
CA PRO A 41 -5.14 3.81 9.37
C PRO A 41 -4.75 2.49 10.04
N HIS A 42 -4.85 2.42 11.37
CA HIS A 42 -4.56 1.20 12.12
C HIS A 42 -5.67 0.15 11.96
N SER A 43 -6.94 0.55 12.05
CA SER A 43 -8.09 -0.35 11.81
C SER A 43 -8.10 -0.90 10.39
N VAL A 44 -7.91 -0.03 9.39
CA VAL A 44 -7.80 -0.41 7.97
C VAL A 44 -6.65 -1.40 7.75
N LEU A 45 -5.48 -1.12 8.33
CA LEU A 45 -4.35 -2.04 8.24
C LEU A 45 -4.71 -3.42 8.82
N ASN A 46 -5.30 -3.48 10.02
CA ASN A 46 -5.62 -4.76 10.66
C ASN A 46 -6.61 -5.60 9.85
N ASN A 47 -7.64 -4.97 9.28
CA ASN A 47 -8.59 -5.66 8.42
C ASN A 47 -7.93 -6.12 7.12
N PHE A 48 -7.14 -5.25 6.48
CA PHE A 48 -6.39 -5.60 5.28
C PHE A 48 -5.46 -6.79 5.53
N LEU A 49 -4.72 -6.81 6.63
CA LEU A 49 -3.85 -7.93 7.01
C LEU A 49 -4.66 -9.22 7.23
N THR A 50 -5.89 -9.12 7.75
CA THR A 50 -6.79 -10.27 7.94
C THR A 50 -7.28 -10.82 6.60
N LEU A 51 -7.66 -9.94 5.66
CA LEU A 51 -8.05 -10.33 4.30
C LEU A 51 -6.87 -10.91 3.52
N LEU A 52 -5.70 -10.27 3.60
CA LEU A 52 -4.50 -10.66 2.88
C LEU A 52 -4.06 -12.08 3.25
N LYS A 53 -4.21 -12.46 4.52
CA LYS A 53 -3.82 -13.79 5.03
C LYS A 53 -4.82 -14.90 4.71
N GLN A 54 -6.00 -14.60 4.17
CA GLN A 54 -6.92 -15.64 3.70
C GLN A 54 -6.25 -16.45 2.57
N PRO A 55 -6.27 -17.80 2.60
CA PRO A 55 -5.48 -18.62 1.68
C PRO A 55 -5.70 -18.31 0.19
N VAL A 56 -6.96 -18.04 -0.20
CA VAL A 56 -7.33 -17.70 -1.58
C VAL A 56 -6.78 -16.33 -1.97
N ASN A 57 -6.99 -15.31 -1.13
CA ASN A 57 -6.48 -13.96 -1.36
C ASN A 57 -4.95 -13.96 -1.43
N ALA A 58 -4.29 -14.63 -0.49
CA ALA A 58 -2.84 -14.77 -0.46
C ALA A 58 -2.29 -15.47 -1.71
N ALA A 59 -3.02 -16.46 -2.26
CA ALA A 59 -2.63 -17.12 -3.50
C ALA A 59 -2.70 -16.15 -4.69
N ILE A 60 -3.79 -15.39 -4.82
CA ILE A 60 -3.95 -14.41 -5.91
C ILE A 60 -2.90 -13.31 -5.82
N VAL A 61 -2.71 -12.71 -4.64
CA VAL A 61 -1.69 -11.66 -4.41
C VAL A 61 -0.29 -12.18 -4.72
N ARG A 62 0.02 -13.42 -4.35
CA ARG A 62 1.31 -14.05 -4.69
C ARG A 62 1.50 -14.15 -6.20
N GLU A 63 0.45 -14.52 -6.94
CA GLU A 63 0.52 -14.58 -8.40
C GLU A 63 0.64 -13.18 -9.03
N GLU A 64 -0.01 -12.15 -8.49
CA GLU A 64 0.20 -10.77 -8.94
C GLU A 64 1.66 -10.32 -8.75
N VAL A 65 2.22 -10.54 -7.55
CA VAL A 65 3.63 -10.21 -7.24
C VAL A 65 4.60 -11.00 -8.14
N LYS A 66 4.31 -12.26 -8.45
CA LYS A 66 5.10 -13.04 -9.41
C LYS A 66 4.98 -12.47 -10.82
N SER A 67 3.78 -12.05 -11.21
CA SER A 67 3.50 -11.57 -12.56
C SER A 67 4.28 -10.31 -12.92
N VAL A 68 4.71 -9.51 -11.95
CA VAL A 68 5.49 -8.28 -12.16
C VAL A 68 7.00 -8.49 -12.16
N GLN A 69 7.49 -9.68 -11.76
CA GLN A 69 8.92 -10.00 -11.72
C GLN A 69 9.56 -9.91 -13.11
N GLY A 70 10.69 -9.20 -13.22
CA GLY A 70 11.46 -9.07 -14.45
C GLY A 70 10.79 -8.25 -15.56
N LYS A 71 9.61 -7.67 -15.34
CA LYS A 71 8.85 -6.96 -16.38
C LYS A 71 9.16 -5.48 -16.48
N TYR A 72 9.46 -4.82 -15.36
CA TYR A 72 9.52 -3.36 -15.29
C TYR A 72 10.85 -2.84 -14.78
N GLY A 73 11.16 -1.58 -15.13
CA GLY A 73 12.34 -0.87 -14.66
C GLY A 73 12.36 -0.68 -13.14
N ARG A 74 13.53 -0.31 -12.62
CA ARG A 74 13.78 -0.27 -11.17
C ARG A 74 13.09 0.90 -10.47
N TYR A 75 13.10 2.09 -11.06
CA TYR A 75 12.61 3.30 -10.41
C TYR A 75 11.87 4.24 -11.36
N GLY A 76 10.89 4.97 -10.82
CA GLY A 76 10.16 6.05 -11.51
C GLY A 76 9.69 5.65 -12.91
N SER A 77 10.08 6.47 -13.89
CA SER A 77 9.79 6.33 -15.33
C SER A 77 10.86 5.56 -16.11
N GLN A 78 11.66 4.71 -15.46
CA GLN A 78 12.62 3.87 -16.16
C GLN A 78 11.90 2.78 -16.98
N GLU A 79 12.25 2.64 -18.25
CA GLU A 79 11.65 1.65 -19.15
C GLU A 79 12.09 0.20 -18.81
N PRO A 80 11.18 -0.80 -18.90
CA PRO A 80 9.74 -0.64 -19.16
C PRO A 80 9.02 -0.02 -17.96
N ILE A 81 8.24 1.04 -18.19
CA ILE A 81 7.55 1.77 -17.12
C ILE A 81 6.52 0.86 -16.45
N ILE A 82 6.52 0.87 -15.10
CA ILE A 82 5.53 0.11 -14.32
C ILE A 82 4.15 0.77 -14.47
N PRO A 83 3.07 0.00 -14.71
CA PRO A 83 1.71 0.52 -14.74
C PRO A 83 1.33 1.22 -13.42
N ASN A 84 0.30 2.07 -13.46
CA ASN A 84 -0.16 2.78 -12.26
C ASN A 84 -0.62 1.82 -11.15
N ALA A 85 -1.28 0.71 -11.52
CA ALA A 85 -1.73 -0.34 -10.62
C ALA A 85 -1.34 -1.73 -11.18
N PRO A 86 -0.09 -2.18 -10.99
CA PRO A 86 0.40 -3.44 -11.55
C PRO A 86 -0.13 -4.67 -10.81
N CYS A 87 -0.67 -4.50 -9.59
CA CYS A 87 -1.30 -5.54 -8.77
C CYS A 87 -2.72 -5.10 -8.38
N PRO A 88 -3.69 -5.07 -9.33
CA PRO A 88 -5.01 -4.50 -9.12
C PRO A 88 -5.83 -5.22 -8.03
N TYR A 89 -5.69 -6.53 -7.85
CA TYR A 89 -6.42 -7.28 -6.82
C TYR A 89 -5.88 -6.96 -5.41
N SER A 90 -4.57 -6.85 -5.26
CA SER A 90 -3.93 -6.40 -4.02
C SER A 90 -4.41 -5.00 -3.63
N LEU A 91 -4.51 -4.10 -4.61
CA LEU A 91 -5.01 -2.74 -4.44
C LEU A 91 -6.52 -2.72 -4.14
N PHE A 92 -7.29 -3.61 -4.75
CA PHE A 92 -8.71 -3.81 -4.46
C PHE A 92 -8.93 -4.18 -3.00
N LEU A 93 -8.21 -5.18 -2.47
CA LEU A 93 -8.30 -5.57 -1.06
C LEU A 93 -7.98 -4.41 -0.11
N LEU A 94 -7.01 -3.56 -0.46
CA LEU A 94 -6.67 -2.40 0.37
C LEU A 94 -7.76 -1.32 0.29
N GLY A 95 -8.22 -1.00 -0.92
CA GLY A 95 -9.20 0.06 -1.09
C GLY A 95 -10.59 -0.31 -0.56
N THR A 96 -10.98 -1.60 -0.53
CA THR A 96 -12.23 -2.02 0.12
C THR A 96 -12.25 -1.67 1.61
N GLU A 97 -11.12 -1.75 2.30
CA GLU A 97 -11.01 -1.38 3.71
C GLU A 97 -11.08 0.12 3.95
N TYR A 98 -10.65 0.92 2.98
CA TYR A 98 -10.80 2.38 3.02
C TYR A 98 -12.16 2.87 2.52
N CYS A 99 -12.91 2.05 1.78
CA CYS A 99 -14.23 2.40 1.28
C CYS A 99 -15.35 2.13 2.28
N ILE A 100 -15.11 1.30 3.30
CA ILE A 100 -16.12 0.86 4.27
C ILE A 100 -15.65 1.24 5.67
N ASP A 101 -16.36 2.18 6.29
CA ASP A 101 -16.22 2.45 7.71
C ASP A 101 -17.09 1.46 8.49
N PHE A 102 -16.45 0.48 9.14
CA PHE A 102 -17.15 -0.52 9.96
C PHE A 102 -17.65 0.04 11.29
N GLU A 103 -17.06 1.12 11.81
CA GLU A 103 -17.49 1.75 13.06
C GLU A 103 -18.75 2.58 12.84
N GLU A 104 -18.80 3.35 11.76
CA GLU A 104 -19.98 4.15 11.39
C GLU A 104 -20.99 3.40 10.49
N GLN A 105 -20.65 2.20 10.02
CA GLN A 105 -21.44 1.40 9.06
C GLN A 105 -21.80 2.19 7.79
N ARG A 106 -20.83 2.93 7.24
CA ARG A 106 -21.03 3.82 6.09
C ARG A 106 -20.00 3.57 5.01
N TYR A 107 -20.42 3.78 3.77
CA TYR A 107 -19.50 3.91 2.65
C TYR A 107 -18.87 5.29 2.67
N THR A 108 -17.57 5.35 2.39
CA THR A 108 -16.91 6.64 2.18
C THR A 108 -17.44 7.24 0.86
N ASN A 109 -17.70 8.56 0.85
CA ASN A 109 -18.38 9.25 -0.26
C ASN A 109 -17.53 9.38 -1.55
N ARG A 110 -16.54 8.51 -1.78
CA ARG A 110 -15.66 8.58 -2.95
C ARG A 110 -15.63 7.29 -3.76
N PRO A 111 -15.63 7.39 -5.10
CA PRO A 111 -15.39 6.24 -5.95
C PRO A 111 -13.96 5.71 -5.74
N PHE A 112 -13.82 4.39 -5.70
CA PHE A 112 -12.56 3.66 -5.50
C PHE A 112 -11.41 4.20 -6.38
N GLU A 113 -11.71 4.45 -7.67
CA GLU A 113 -10.73 4.96 -8.65
C GLU A 113 -10.18 6.35 -8.28
N GLY A 114 -11.00 7.21 -7.67
CA GLY A 114 -10.63 8.57 -7.29
C GLY A 114 -9.63 8.65 -6.13
N SER A 115 -9.32 7.51 -5.51
CA SER A 115 -8.38 7.36 -4.41
C SER A 115 -7.10 6.61 -4.80
N LEU A 116 -6.98 6.15 -6.04
CA LEU A 116 -5.78 5.43 -6.50
C LEU A 116 -4.62 6.40 -6.74
N LEU A 117 -3.43 6.01 -6.29
CA LEU A 117 -2.17 6.72 -6.58
C LEU A 117 -1.29 5.87 -7.50
N GLU A 118 -0.46 6.53 -8.30
CA GLU A 118 0.42 5.85 -9.26
C GLU A 118 1.56 5.11 -8.55
N SER A 119 1.83 3.87 -8.95
CA SER A 119 2.94 3.07 -8.38
C SER A 119 4.33 3.67 -8.64
N CYS A 120 4.48 4.57 -9.61
CA CYS A 120 5.73 5.27 -9.89
C CYS A 120 5.88 6.60 -9.13
N MET A 121 4.83 7.05 -8.44
CA MET A 121 4.82 8.28 -7.65
C MET A 121 5.73 8.14 -6.41
N GLY A 122 6.38 9.23 -6.02
CA GLY A 122 7.13 9.28 -4.76
C GLY A 122 6.18 9.29 -3.56
N CYS A 123 6.52 8.58 -2.49
CA CYS A 123 5.62 8.38 -1.33
C CYS A 123 5.25 9.64 -0.54
N TRP A 124 5.94 10.77 -0.76
CA TRP A 124 5.66 12.08 -0.16
C TRP A 124 5.26 13.14 -1.19
N LYS A 125 5.00 12.74 -2.45
CA LYS A 125 4.57 13.67 -3.51
C LYS A 125 3.08 14.00 -3.50
N GLY A 126 2.31 13.37 -2.61
CA GLY A 126 0.87 13.62 -2.48
C GLY A 126 0.55 14.19 -1.13
N ASP A 127 -0.66 14.72 -0.98
CA ASP A 127 -1.11 15.31 0.27
C ASP A 127 -1.31 14.21 1.34
N ASN A 128 -0.57 14.27 2.45
CA ASN A 128 -0.63 13.28 3.53
C ASN A 128 -0.37 13.93 4.90
N ASP A 129 -1.35 14.70 5.37
CA ASP A 129 -1.27 15.47 6.62
C ASP A 129 -1.02 14.58 7.86
N ASP A 130 -1.46 13.31 7.86
CA ASP A 130 -1.35 12.39 8.99
C ASP A 130 -0.26 11.32 8.84
N GLY A 131 0.47 11.35 7.72
CA GLY A 131 1.52 10.42 7.37
C GLY A 131 1.11 9.34 6.37
N ILE A 132 1.91 8.27 6.33
CA ILE A 132 1.75 7.14 5.40
C ILE A 132 1.86 5.80 6.12
N THR A 133 1.20 4.80 5.57
CA THR A 133 1.41 3.39 5.90
C THR A 133 2.12 2.71 4.75
N ILE A 134 3.20 1.99 5.04
CA ILE A 134 3.90 1.14 4.07
C ILE A 134 3.64 -0.31 4.46
N ILE A 135 3.20 -1.12 3.50
CA ILE A 135 2.87 -2.53 3.70
C ILE A 135 3.66 -3.36 2.70
N ASP A 136 4.60 -4.15 3.19
CA ASP A 136 5.33 -5.14 2.40
C ASP A 136 4.53 -6.42 2.28
N ILE A 137 4.11 -6.71 1.05
CA ILE A 137 3.33 -7.88 0.67
C ILE A 137 4.15 -8.89 -0.15
N THR A 138 5.49 -8.80 -0.11
CA THR A 138 6.39 -9.79 -0.74
C THR A 138 6.01 -11.23 -0.37
N ASN A 139 5.63 -11.44 0.90
CA ASN A 139 4.99 -12.67 1.35
C ASN A 139 3.63 -12.35 1.98
N PRO A 140 2.50 -12.56 1.28
CA PRO A 140 1.19 -12.17 1.79
C PRO A 140 0.75 -12.96 3.04
N LEU A 141 1.34 -14.12 3.32
CA LEU A 141 1.08 -14.87 4.56
C LEU A 141 1.88 -14.35 5.75
N ASN A 142 2.97 -13.63 5.50
CA ASN A 142 3.81 -13.00 6.52
C ASN A 142 4.19 -11.57 6.10
N PRO A 143 3.19 -10.66 5.99
CA PRO A 143 3.43 -9.28 5.60
C PRO A 143 4.15 -8.51 6.71
N SER A 144 4.89 -7.48 6.34
CA SER A 144 5.45 -6.50 7.28
C SER A 144 4.91 -5.11 6.97
N TYR A 145 4.92 -4.22 7.96
CA TYR A 145 4.39 -2.87 7.77
C TYR A 145 5.08 -1.88 8.71
N ALA A 146 4.94 -0.60 8.37
CA ALA A 146 5.30 0.50 9.24
C ALA A 146 4.43 1.72 8.96
N PHE A 147 4.27 2.57 9.97
CA PHE A 147 3.69 3.89 9.83
C PHE A 147 4.81 4.94 9.85
N LEU A 148 4.71 5.95 8.99
CA LEU A 148 5.64 7.08 8.95
C LEU A 148 4.84 8.37 9.04
N LYS A 149 5.25 9.27 9.94
CA LYS A 149 4.57 10.56 10.12
C LYS A 149 5.05 11.62 9.13
N ASN A 150 6.33 11.59 8.79
CA ASN A 150 6.97 12.42 7.78
C ASN A 150 8.26 11.74 7.28
N GLU A 151 8.97 12.40 6.35
CA GLU A 151 10.22 11.92 5.76
C GLU A 151 11.37 11.69 6.76
N THR A 152 11.34 12.36 7.92
CA THR A 152 12.45 12.39 8.87
C THR A 152 12.19 11.60 10.14
N THR A 153 10.96 11.15 10.37
CA THR A 153 10.58 10.35 11.53
C THR A 153 11.00 8.89 11.40
N GLU A 154 11.39 8.29 12.53
CA GLU A 154 11.57 6.85 12.61
C GLU A 154 10.26 6.11 12.28
N PRO A 155 10.34 4.96 11.57
CA PRO A 155 9.18 4.12 11.36
C PRO A 155 8.54 3.66 12.68
N LEU A 156 7.22 3.83 12.78
CA LEU A 156 6.42 3.40 13.92
C LEU A 156 5.83 2.01 13.65
N ASN A 157 5.86 1.15 14.67
CA ASN A 157 5.06 -0.06 14.70
C ASN A 157 3.64 0.24 15.23
N SER A 158 2.72 -0.73 15.19
CA SER A 158 1.33 -0.50 15.62
C SER A 158 1.21 0.05 17.05
N ARG A 159 2.03 -0.43 17.99
CA ARG A 159 1.96 0.03 19.38
C ARG A 159 2.35 1.51 19.50
N LYS A 160 3.50 1.88 18.92
CA LYS A 160 3.95 3.28 18.92
C LYS A 160 2.96 4.20 18.19
N TYR A 161 2.37 3.72 17.11
CA TYR A 161 1.35 4.47 16.36
C TYR A 161 0.10 4.71 17.21
N TRP A 162 -0.38 3.68 17.91
CA TRP A 162 -1.52 3.78 18.81
C TRP A 162 -1.25 4.74 19.97
N ASP A 163 -0.08 4.66 20.61
CA ASP A 163 0.30 5.54 21.73
C ASP A 163 0.42 7.03 21.34
N THR A 164 0.31 7.37 20.05
CA THR A 164 0.32 8.76 19.56
C THR A 164 -1.07 9.42 19.63
N TYR A 165 -2.12 8.66 19.95
CA TYR A 165 -3.52 9.08 19.98
C TYR A 165 -4.25 8.55 21.23
#